data_AF-A0A3M9NCY0-F1
#
_entry.id   AF-A0A3M9NCY0-F1
#
_cell.length_a   1.000
_cell.length_b   1.000
_cell.length_c   1.000
_cell.angle_alpha   90.00
_cell.angle_beta   90.00
_cell.angle_gamma   90.00
#
_symmetry.space_group_name_H-M   'P 1'
#
loop_
_entity.id
_entity.type
_entity.pdbx_description
1 polymer ?
#
loop_
_entity_poly.entity_id
_entity_poly.type
_entity_poly.pdbx_seq_one_letter_code
_entity_poly.pdbx_strand_id
1 'polypeptide(L)'
;MIFSCSEKKSPVMKKEKKIHEELTRISNLLQDTDFALQIAESQDAAYLKAQAQTPPEFLSEQEENNNITKSVKEEKIATNVAAFYAVECGIGLLRNQHGGTPAEWLNKIVNHQLNSNENLMLNRFANATWKAGQPFRRLARIKKDNFISAVFLSEEEVAKDYAQVNAAAEILLPAMQSVAEKNSDAQLQMLSELLQSKQFALQMAEHIEAVYYESIHQPVPEFLKDGEDTATLQKSYKEEKIAINLAGFYALECGLSYLATAKGLAPSDVLQSITNDKLSKEDKEILERFANATWKAGQPFRNLDRITRKTFTCFDLLPPEEVEKDWMQIKAAAAKLSGAL
;
A
#
# COMPACT_ATOMS: atom_id res chain seq x y z
N MET A 1 41.77 -29.11 32.97
CA MET A 1 41.35 -28.57 31.66
C MET A 1 39.87 -28.22 31.77
N ILE A 2 39.54 -26.93 31.79
CA ILE A 2 38.14 -26.46 31.78
C ILE A 2 37.71 -26.48 30.31
N PHE A 3 36.80 -27.38 29.95
CA PHE A 3 36.12 -27.32 28.65
C PHE A 3 35.17 -26.13 28.67
N SER A 4 35.59 -25.04 28.04
CA SER A 4 34.72 -23.92 27.68
C SER A 4 33.75 -24.41 26.59
N CYS A 5 32.51 -24.76 26.98
CA CYS A 5 31.39 -24.88 26.06
C CYS A 5 31.07 -23.49 25.51
N SER A 6 31.71 -23.11 24.40
CA SER A 6 31.20 -22.00 23.59
C SER A 6 29.91 -22.49 22.92
N GLU A 7 28.75 -22.06 23.41
CA GLU A 7 27.49 -22.21 22.69
C GLU A 7 27.61 -21.49 21.35
N LYS A 8 27.88 -22.26 20.28
CA LYS A 8 27.77 -21.76 18.91
C LYS A 8 26.27 -21.50 18.66
N LYS A 9 25.81 -20.27 18.89
CA LYS A 9 24.47 -19.82 18.47
C LYS A 9 24.25 -20.21 17.00
N SER A 10 23.19 -20.96 16.74
CA SER A 10 22.92 -21.56 15.43
C SER A 10 22.80 -20.49 14.33
N PRO A 11 23.16 -20.80 13.07
CA PRO A 11 23.04 -19.87 11.95
C PRO A 11 21.62 -19.32 11.75
N VAL A 12 20.60 -20.11 12.10
CA VAL A 12 19.18 -19.73 12.03
C VAL A 12 18.86 -18.60 13.01
N MET A 13 19.26 -18.73 14.28
CA MET A 13 19.05 -17.68 15.29
C MET A 13 19.76 -16.36 14.92
N LYS A 14 20.90 -16.43 14.21
CA LYS A 14 21.59 -15.22 13.73
C LYS A 14 20.81 -14.52 12.62
N LYS A 15 20.15 -15.27 11.73
CA LYS A 15 19.37 -14.74 10.62
C LYS A 15 18.07 -14.08 11.11
N GLU A 16 17.34 -14.76 12.00
CA GLU A 16 16.11 -14.22 12.61
C GLU A 16 16.39 -12.94 13.39
N LYS A 17 17.49 -12.92 14.16
CA LYS A 17 17.93 -11.72 14.86
C LYS A 17 18.25 -10.57 13.89
N LYS A 18 18.97 -10.84 12.81
CA LYS A 18 19.28 -9.83 11.76
C LYS A 18 17.99 -9.26 11.15
N ILE A 19 17.05 -10.12 10.76
CA ILE A 19 15.74 -9.70 10.20
C ILE A 19 15.01 -8.79 11.19
N HIS A 20 14.94 -9.17 12.47
CA HIS A 20 14.27 -8.40 13.50
C HIS A 20 14.92 -7.02 13.71
N GLU A 21 16.25 -6.95 13.78
CA GLU A 21 17.00 -5.70 13.94
C GLU A 21 16.81 -4.76 12.74
N GLU A 22 16.87 -5.29 11.51
CA GLU A 22 16.67 -4.51 10.30
C GLU A 22 15.25 -3.98 10.19
N LEU A 23 14.22 -4.82 10.41
CA LEU A 23 12.83 -4.37 10.39
C LEU A 23 12.54 -3.33 11.48
N THR A 24 13.18 -3.44 12.65
CA THR A 24 13.07 -2.42 13.71
C THR A 24 13.63 -1.08 13.24
N ARG A 25 14.80 -1.10 12.60
CA ARG A 25 15.41 0.11 12.02
C ARG A 25 14.56 0.71 10.90
N ILE A 26 14.00 -0.12 10.02
CA ILE A 26 13.06 0.32 8.98
C ILE A 26 11.83 0.96 9.63
N SER A 27 11.30 0.40 10.71
CA SER A 27 10.15 0.96 11.44
C SER A 27 10.45 2.35 12.01
N ASN A 28 11.65 2.56 12.58
CA ASN A 28 12.07 3.88 13.05
C ASN A 28 12.18 4.88 11.88
N LEU A 29 12.70 4.44 10.73
CA LEU A 29 12.82 5.27 9.52
C LEU A 29 11.45 5.59 8.89
N LEU A 30 10.47 4.67 8.94
CA LEU A 30 9.09 4.93 8.49
C LEU A 30 8.47 6.11 9.24
N GLN A 31 8.79 6.24 10.52
CA GLN A 31 8.28 7.29 11.38
C GLN A 31 9.15 8.55 11.35
N ASP A 32 10.28 8.58 10.64
CA ASP A 32 11.18 9.74 10.57
C ASP A 32 10.75 10.71 9.47
N THR A 33 10.43 11.94 9.86
CA THR A 33 9.95 12.99 8.95
C THR A 33 11.05 13.50 8.01
N ASP A 34 12.29 13.58 8.50
CA ASP A 34 13.42 14.03 7.68
C ASP A 34 13.79 12.93 6.67
N PHE A 35 13.75 11.67 7.10
CA PHE A 35 13.94 10.55 6.19
C PHE A 35 12.82 10.46 5.15
N ALA A 36 11.57 10.69 5.54
CA ALA A 36 10.44 10.73 4.62
C ALA A 36 10.60 11.83 3.55
N LEU A 37 11.06 13.02 3.92
CA LEU A 37 11.38 14.08 2.96
C LEU A 37 12.49 13.64 1.99
N GLN A 38 13.62 13.13 2.50
CA GLN A 38 14.73 12.70 1.66
C GLN A 38 14.38 11.54 0.72
N ILE A 39 13.50 10.63 1.16
CA ILE A 39 12.96 9.57 0.31
C ILE A 39 12.07 10.19 -0.78
N ALA A 40 11.16 11.09 -0.42
CA ALA A 40 10.26 11.74 -1.37
C ALA A 40 11.03 12.49 -2.48
N GLU A 41 12.08 13.23 -2.11
CA GLU A 41 13.00 13.88 -3.05
C GLU A 41 13.66 12.87 -4.01
N SER A 42 14.15 11.75 -3.46
CA SER A 42 14.79 10.69 -4.25
C SER A 42 13.80 10.03 -5.23
N GLN A 43 12.57 9.75 -4.79
CA GLN A 43 11.55 9.11 -5.62
C GLN A 43 11.04 10.03 -6.73
N ASP A 44 10.85 11.32 -6.45
CA ASP A 44 10.46 12.33 -7.44
C ASP A 44 11.54 12.46 -8.53
N ALA A 45 12.80 12.60 -8.11
CA ALA A 45 13.93 12.68 -9.03
C ALA A 45 14.09 11.41 -9.88
N ALA A 46 13.90 10.23 -9.30
CA ALA A 46 13.97 8.96 -10.04
C ALA A 46 12.85 8.85 -11.08
N TYR A 47 11.63 9.25 -10.72
CA TYR A 47 10.47 9.24 -11.63
C TYR A 47 10.67 10.17 -12.84
N LEU A 48 11.21 11.37 -12.62
CA LEU A 48 11.51 12.31 -13.71
C LEU A 48 12.65 11.81 -14.60
N LYS A 49 13.72 11.25 -14.01
CA LYS A 49 14.82 10.63 -14.77
C LYS A 49 14.34 9.45 -15.62
N ALA A 50 13.44 8.62 -15.11
CA ALA A 50 12.85 7.52 -15.86
C ALA A 50 12.06 8.00 -17.09
N GLN A 51 11.59 9.25 -17.08
CA GLN A 51 10.97 9.92 -18.23
C GLN A 51 11.95 10.74 -19.08
N ALA A 52 13.26 10.54 -18.89
CA ALA A 52 14.31 11.32 -19.53
C ALA A 52 14.22 12.83 -19.28
N GLN A 53 13.69 13.23 -18.12
CA GLN A 53 13.62 14.63 -17.68
C GLN A 53 14.71 14.93 -16.65
N THR A 54 15.18 16.18 -16.62
CA THR A 54 16.08 16.65 -15.56
C THR A 54 15.24 17.04 -14.34
N PRO A 55 15.46 16.44 -13.17
CA PRO A 55 14.71 16.81 -11.98
C PRO A 55 14.98 18.27 -11.60
N PRO A 56 13.95 19.10 -11.40
CA PRO A 56 14.10 20.40 -10.76
C PRO A 56 14.37 20.23 -9.27
N GLU A 57 14.54 21.35 -8.56
CA GLU A 57 14.49 21.35 -7.09
C GLU A 57 13.15 20.78 -6.61
N PHE A 58 13.19 19.98 -5.54
CA PHE A 58 11.99 19.29 -5.05
C PHE A 58 10.94 20.27 -4.53
N LEU A 59 11.32 21.38 -3.90
CA LEU A 59 10.41 22.44 -3.47
C LEU A 59 11.06 23.79 -3.74
N SER A 60 10.34 24.68 -4.43
CA SER A 60 10.68 26.10 -4.47
C SER A 60 10.33 26.80 -3.16
N GLU A 61 10.94 27.96 -2.89
CA GLU A 61 10.62 28.81 -1.73
C GLU A 61 9.12 29.14 -1.62
N GLN A 62 8.45 29.31 -2.76
CA GLN A 62 7.01 29.56 -2.79
C GLN A 62 6.21 28.31 -2.39
N GLU A 63 6.59 27.13 -2.87
CA GLU A 63 5.92 25.86 -2.56
C GLU A 63 6.10 25.46 -1.09
N GLU A 64 7.19 25.85 -0.43
CA GLU A 64 7.43 25.54 0.99
C GLU A 64 6.32 26.06 1.91
N ASN A 65 5.78 27.24 1.61
CA ASN A 65 4.82 27.95 2.45
C ASN A 65 3.40 27.99 1.86
N ASN A 66 3.18 27.37 0.69
CA ASN A 66 1.90 27.41 0.02
C ASN A 66 0.89 26.43 0.63
N ASN A 67 -0.39 26.78 0.51
CA ASN A 67 -1.51 25.92 0.85
C ASN A 67 -2.30 25.52 -0.40
N ILE A 68 -2.93 24.35 -0.34
CA ILE A 68 -3.88 23.86 -1.34
C ILE A 68 -5.25 23.63 -0.70
N THR A 69 -6.29 23.85 -1.50
CA THR A 69 -7.67 23.59 -1.09
C THR A 69 -8.05 22.16 -1.48
N LYS A 70 -8.65 21.41 -0.55
CA LYS A 70 -9.14 20.03 -0.75
C LYS A 70 -10.60 19.91 -0.34
N SER A 71 -11.34 19.03 -1.01
CA SER A 71 -12.72 18.69 -0.64
C SER A 71 -12.74 17.78 0.58
N VAL A 72 -13.58 18.10 1.58
CA VAL A 72 -13.79 17.25 2.76
C VAL A 72 -14.38 15.90 2.35
N LYS A 73 -15.37 15.91 1.46
CA LYS A 73 -15.98 14.69 0.91
C LYS A 73 -14.96 13.79 0.22
N GLU A 74 -14.12 14.34 -0.66
CA GLU A 74 -13.12 13.53 -1.36
C GLU A 74 -12.06 12.96 -0.40
N GLU A 75 -11.64 13.72 0.61
CA GLU A 75 -10.70 13.22 1.62
C GLU A 75 -11.31 12.09 2.47
N LYS A 76 -12.61 12.15 2.78
CA LYS A 76 -13.34 11.06 3.44
C LYS A 76 -13.43 9.80 2.59
N ILE A 77 -13.76 9.94 1.30
CA ILE A 77 -13.76 8.81 0.35
C ILE A 77 -12.35 8.21 0.28
N ALA A 78 -11.32 9.04 0.08
CA ALA A 78 -9.93 8.60 -0.03
C ALA A 78 -9.43 7.86 1.22
N THR A 79 -9.86 8.30 2.41
CA THR A 79 -9.50 7.67 3.68
C THR A 79 -10.08 6.27 3.85
N ASN A 80 -11.27 6.02 3.32
CA ASN A 80 -12.01 4.78 3.58
C ASN A 80 -12.04 3.80 2.41
N VAL A 81 -11.47 4.14 1.24
CA VAL A 81 -11.44 3.23 0.06
C VAL A 81 -10.15 2.39 -0.04
N ALA A 82 -9.19 2.55 0.89
CA ALA A 82 -7.89 1.90 0.80
C ALA A 82 -7.95 0.36 0.77
N ALA A 83 -8.90 -0.25 1.48
CA ALA A 83 -9.07 -1.71 1.51
C ALA A 83 -9.57 -2.28 0.16
N PHE A 84 -10.31 -1.50 -0.64
CA PHE A 84 -10.67 -1.90 -2.00
C PHE A 84 -9.42 -2.13 -2.85
N TYR A 85 -8.49 -1.18 -2.83
CA TYR A 85 -7.25 -1.32 -3.61
C TYR A 85 -6.36 -2.44 -3.08
N ALA A 86 -6.40 -2.71 -1.77
CA ALA A 86 -5.71 -3.86 -1.19
C ALA A 86 -6.30 -5.19 -1.68
N VAL A 87 -7.63 -5.32 -1.69
CA VAL A 87 -8.33 -6.50 -2.21
C VAL A 87 -8.03 -6.70 -3.68
N GLU A 88 -8.19 -5.68 -4.53
CA GLU A 88 -7.95 -5.82 -5.97
C GLU A 88 -6.52 -6.25 -6.30
N CYS A 89 -5.51 -5.59 -5.73
CA CYS A 89 -4.12 -5.96 -5.98
C CYS A 89 -3.78 -7.34 -5.38
N GLY A 90 -4.32 -7.63 -4.19
CA GLY A 90 -4.12 -8.90 -3.48
C GLY A 90 -4.72 -10.10 -4.21
N ILE A 91 -6.00 -10.05 -4.61
CA ILE A 91 -6.61 -11.12 -5.41
C ILE A 91 -5.95 -11.22 -6.79
N GLY A 92 -5.46 -10.11 -7.33
CA GLY A 92 -4.64 -10.07 -8.54
C GLY A 92 -3.42 -10.99 -8.44
N LEU A 93 -2.66 -10.82 -7.36
CA LEU A 93 -1.48 -11.63 -7.09
C LEU A 93 -1.83 -13.10 -6.81
N LEU A 94 -2.82 -13.35 -5.94
CA LEU A 94 -3.23 -14.70 -5.54
C LEU A 94 -3.70 -15.51 -6.76
N ARG A 95 -4.46 -14.87 -7.66
CA ARG A 95 -4.87 -15.48 -8.92
C ARG A 95 -3.68 -15.85 -9.80
N ASN A 96 -2.69 -14.97 -9.94
CA ASN A 96 -1.51 -15.28 -10.75
C ASN A 96 -0.67 -16.42 -10.15
N GLN A 97 -0.64 -16.55 -8.83
CA GLN A 97 0.12 -17.59 -8.13
C GLN A 97 -0.61 -18.94 -8.05
N HIS A 98 -1.94 -18.93 -7.97
CA HIS A 98 -2.72 -20.12 -7.61
C HIS A 98 -3.89 -20.40 -8.57
N GLY A 99 -4.07 -19.59 -9.61
CA GLY A 99 -5.17 -19.69 -10.56
C GLY A 99 -6.50 -19.16 -10.03
N GLY A 100 -7.57 -19.45 -10.78
CA GLY A 100 -8.94 -19.00 -10.49
C GLY A 100 -9.31 -17.66 -11.13
N THR A 101 -10.45 -17.12 -10.72
CA THR A 101 -11.01 -15.84 -11.18
C THR A 101 -11.16 -14.85 -10.02
N PRO A 102 -11.25 -13.54 -10.29
CA PRO A 102 -11.49 -12.56 -9.24
C PRO A 102 -12.71 -12.86 -8.35
N ALA A 103 -13.84 -13.30 -8.93
CA ALA A 103 -15.04 -13.65 -8.18
C ALA A 103 -14.82 -14.85 -7.23
N GLU A 104 -14.07 -15.87 -7.66
CA GLU A 104 -13.74 -17.00 -6.78
C GLU A 104 -12.90 -16.57 -5.58
N TRP A 105 -11.92 -15.67 -5.79
CA TRP A 105 -11.10 -15.14 -4.69
C TRP A 105 -11.89 -14.24 -3.74
N LEU A 106 -12.75 -13.38 -4.27
CA LEU A 106 -13.68 -12.58 -3.46
C LEU A 106 -14.59 -13.49 -2.63
N ASN A 107 -15.13 -14.55 -3.22
CA ASN A 107 -15.95 -15.53 -2.51
C ASN A 107 -15.16 -16.24 -1.39
N LYS A 108 -13.88 -16.58 -1.61
CA LYS A 108 -13.03 -17.15 -0.56
C LYS A 108 -12.80 -16.19 0.60
N ILE A 109 -12.62 -14.89 0.33
CA ILE A 109 -12.45 -13.86 1.38
C ILE A 109 -13.73 -13.80 2.23
N VAL A 110 -14.87 -13.59 1.58
CA VAL A 110 -16.18 -13.44 2.25
C VAL A 110 -16.55 -14.67 3.08
N ASN A 111 -16.19 -15.87 2.63
CA ASN A 111 -16.49 -17.11 3.34
C ASN A 111 -15.37 -17.56 4.32
N HIS A 112 -14.36 -16.73 4.56
CA HIS A 112 -13.21 -17.03 5.43
C HIS A 112 -12.48 -18.34 5.06
N GLN A 113 -12.34 -18.61 3.77
CA GLN A 113 -11.74 -19.84 3.22
C GLN A 113 -10.26 -19.69 2.86
N LEU A 114 -9.65 -18.55 3.17
CA LEU A 114 -8.23 -18.30 2.91
C LEU A 114 -7.34 -18.99 3.94
N ASN A 115 -6.23 -19.55 3.46
CA ASN A 115 -5.18 -20.08 4.33
C ASN A 115 -4.33 -18.97 4.96
N SER A 116 -3.43 -19.33 5.88
CA SER A 116 -2.60 -18.36 6.61
C SER A 116 -1.69 -17.51 5.72
N ASN A 117 -1.16 -18.07 4.64
CA ASN A 117 -0.28 -17.33 3.71
C ASN A 117 -1.08 -16.37 2.83
N GLU A 118 -2.27 -16.78 2.39
CA GLU A 118 -3.19 -15.94 1.62
C GLU A 118 -3.68 -14.76 2.49
N ASN A 119 -4.06 -15.02 3.73
CA ASN A 119 -4.41 -13.96 4.69
C ASN A 119 -3.22 -13.03 4.99
N LEU A 120 -2.02 -13.58 5.19
CA LEU A 120 -0.81 -12.78 5.37
C LEU A 120 -0.60 -11.80 4.21
N MET A 121 -0.75 -12.28 2.96
CA MET A 121 -0.59 -11.44 1.79
C MET A 121 -1.62 -10.29 1.76
N LEU A 122 -2.91 -10.58 1.94
CA LEU A 122 -3.95 -9.54 1.93
C LEU A 122 -3.75 -8.52 3.04
N ASN A 123 -3.36 -8.96 4.24
CA ASN A 123 -3.07 -8.06 5.36
C ASN A 123 -1.87 -7.15 5.06
N ARG A 124 -0.86 -7.63 4.31
CA ARG A 124 0.26 -6.78 3.87
C ARG A 124 -0.20 -5.74 2.85
N PHE A 125 -1.12 -6.08 1.94
CA PHE A 125 -1.70 -5.10 1.01
C PHE A 125 -2.55 -4.06 1.73
N ALA A 126 -3.37 -4.47 2.70
CA ALA A 126 -4.15 -3.57 3.54
C ALA A 126 -3.24 -2.58 4.29
N ASN A 127 -2.17 -3.09 4.89
CA ASN A 127 -1.19 -2.26 5.58
C ASN A 127 -0.49 -1.26 4.62
N ALA A 128 -0.12 -1.70 3.41
CA ALA A 128 0.51 -0.86 2.41
C ALA A 128 -0.41 0.28 1.96
N THR A 129 -1.67 -0.02 1.61
CA THR A 129 -2.63 1.00 1.17
C THR A 129 -3.02 1.95 2.29
N TRP A 130 -3.17 1.44 3.52
CA TRP A 130 -3.38 2.28 4.70
C TRP A 130 -2.22 3.24 4.94
N LYS A 131 -0.96 2.75 4.88
CA LYS A 131 0.24 3.58 5.05
C LYS A 131 0.31 4.69 4.01
N ALA A 132 0.05 4.36 2.74
CA ALA A 132 0.08 5.31 1.63
C ALA A 132 -0.86 6.51 1.83
N GLY A 133 -2.02 6.30 2.48
CA GLY A 133 -2.97 7.39 2.77
C GLY A 133 -2.61 8.26 3.97
N GLN A 134 -1.76 7.82 4.91
CA GLN A 134 -1.55 8.57 6.16
C GLN A 134 -0.90 9.95 5.95
N PRO A 135 0.18 10.10 5.15
CA PRO A 135 0.83 11.39 4.95
C PRO A 135 -0.07 12.40 4.24
N PHE A 136 -0.93 11.93 3.31
CA PHE A 136 -1.91 12.80 2.65
C PHE A 136 -2.86 13.44 3.64
N ARG A 137 -3.23 12.75 4.71
CA ARG A 137 -4.09 13.31 5.76
C ARG A 137 -3.34 14.39 6.52
N ARG A 138 -2.16 14.06 7.07
CA ARG A 138 -1.13 14.96 7.63
C ARG A 138 0.19 14.21 7.76
N LEU A 139 1.32 14.86 7.50
CA LEU A 139 2.64 14.21 7.61
C LEU A 139 2.92 13.68 9.01
N ALA A 140 2.49 14.40 10.06
CA ALA A 140 2.66 13.97 11.45
C ALA A 140 2.03 12.59 11.78
N ARG A 141 1.12 12.06 10.95
CA ARG A 141 0.52 10.75 11.17
C ARG A 141 1.49 9.58 11.00
N ILE A 142 2.63 9.79 10.35
CA ILE A 142 3.69 8.78 10.31
C ILE A 142 4.28 8.52 11.71
N LYS A 143 4.04 9.40 12.69
CA LYS A 143 4.50 9.23 14.08
C LYS A 143 3.59 8.36 14.94
N LYS A 144 2.51 7.82 14.38
CA LYS A 144 1.62 6.92 15.13
C LYS A 144 2.34 5.62 15.50
N ASP A 145 2.05 5.09 16.68
CA ASP A 145 2.67 3.86 17.21
C ASP A 145 2.48 2.65 16.29
N ASN A 146 1.37 2.60 15.56
CA ASN A 146 1.07 1.53 14.59
C ASN A 146 1.61 1.82 13.18
N PHE A 147 2.31 2.93 12.95
CA PHE A 147 2.98 3.23 11.68
C PHE A 147 4.38 2.59 11.64
N ILE A 148 4.41 1.27 11.77
CA ILE A 148 5.63 0.46 11.86
C ILE A 148 5.54 -0.74 10.91
N SER A 149 6.57 -1.57 10.84
CA SER A 149 6.48 -2.78 10.04
C SER A 149 5.39 -3.70 10.54
N ALA A 150 4.64 -4.31 9.61
CA ALA A 150 3.52 -5.18 9.92
C ALA A 150 3.92 -6.47 10.69
N VAL A 151 5.22 -6.76 10.80
CA VAL A 151 5.75 -7.82 11.67
C VAL A 151 5.60 -7.49 13.16
N PHE A 152 5.51 -6.20 13.51
CA PHE A 152 5.44 -5.73 14.90
C PHE A 152 4.05 -5.23 15.32
N LEU A 153 3.07 -5.28 14.41
CA LEU A 153 1.70 -4.94 14.76
C LEU A 153 1.12 -5.96 15.74
N SER A 154 0.25 -5.50 16.64
CA SER A 154 -0.52 -6.40 17.48
C SER A 154 -1.53 -7.18 16.65
N GLU A 155 -1.99 -8.31 17.19
CA GLU A 155 -3.07 -9.09 16.57
C GLU A 155 -4.34 -8.26 16.37
N GLU A 156 -4.64 -7.32 17.28
CA GLU A 156 -5.78 -6.41 17.16
C GLU A 156 -5.66 -5.48 15.95
N GLU A 157 -4.48 -4.91 15.70
CA GLU A 157 -4.26 -4.04 14.53
C GLU A 157 -4.35 -4.84 13.23
N VAL A 158 -3.81 -6.07 13.22
CA VAL A 158 -3.93 -6.98 12.06
C VAL A 158 -5.40 -7.39 11.83
N ALA A 159 -6.17 -7.60 12.89
CA ALA A 159 -7.59 -7.92 12.79
C ALA A 159 -8.42 -6.77 12.20
N LYS A 160 -8.07 -5.51 12.51
CA LYS A 160 -8.71 -4.32 11.90
C LYS A 160 -8.47 -4.28 10.39
N ASP A 161 -7.23 -4.52 9.95
CA ASP A 161 -6.90 -4.59 8.51
C ASP A 161 -7.70 -5.71 7.82
N TYR A 162 -7.77 -6.89 8.45
CA TYR A 162 -8.53 -8.03 7.92
C TYR A 162 -10.04 -7.73 7.81
N ALA A 163 -10.63 -7.07 8.81
CA ALA A 163 -12.05 -6.70 8.78
C ALA A 163 -12.36 -5.76 7.62
N GLN A 164 -11.49 -4.79 7.33
CA GLN A 164 -11.67 -3.88 6.19
C GLN A 164 -11.49 -4.60 4.84
N VAL A 165 -10.55 -5.55 4.75
CA VAL A 165 -10.40 -6.43 3.57
C VAL A 165 -11.68 -7.22 3.32
N ASN A 166 -12.28 -7.78 4.37
CA ASN A 166 -13.53 -8.51 4.25
C ASN A 166 -14.69 -7.59 3.81
N ALA A 167 -14.85 -6.43 4.44
CA ALA A 167 -15.87 -5.43 4.06
C ALA A 167 -15.76 -5.01 2.59
N ALA A 168 -14.53 -4.80 2.10
CA ALA A 168 -14.31 -4.48 0.70
C ALA A 168 -14.73 -5.64 -0.23
N ALA A 169 -14.42 -6.89 0.15
CA ALA A 169 -14.83 -8.07 -0.62
C ALA A 169 -16.35 -8.29 -0.61
N GLU A 170 -17.03 -8.01 0.50
CA GLU A 170 -18.48 -8.10 0.66
C GLU A 170 -19.25 -7.19 -0.31
N ILE A 171 -18.72 -6.00 -0.62
CA ILE A 171 -19.30 -5.12 -1.66
C ILE A 171 -18.87 -5.51 -3.08
N LEU A 172 -17.62 -5.93 -3.27
CA LEU A 172 -17.11 -6.29 -4.59
C LEU A 172 -17.80 -7.53 -5.14
N LEU A 173 -18.03 -8.55 -4.32
CA LEU A 173 -18.56 -9.83 -4.79
C LEU A 173 -19.94 -9.68 -5.45
N PRO A 174 -20.95 -9.00 -4.86
CA PRO A 174 -22.21 -8.71 -5.54
C PRO A 174 -22.05 -7.81 -6.78
N ALA A 175 -21.14 -6.83 -6.73
CA ALA A 175 -20.89 -5.94 -7.88
C ALA A 175 -20.34 -6.70 -9.10
N MET A 176 -19.68 -7.83 -8.85
CA MET A 176 -19.11 -8.73 -9.87
C MET A 176 -20.11 -9.77 -10.41
N GLN A 177 -21.34 -9.83 -9.88
CA GLN A 177 -22.29 -10.91 -10.19
C GLN A 177 -22.64 -11.02 -11.68
N SER A 178 -22.70 -9.91 -12.41
CA SER A 178 -23.02 -9.90 -13.85
C SER A 178 -21.94 -10.57 -14.72
N VAL A 179 -20.75 -10.78 -14.18
CA VAL A 179 -19.60 -11.38 -14.86
C VAL A 179 -19.05 -12.62 -14.13
N ALA A 180 -19.72 -13.10 -13.08
CA ALA A 180 -19.25 -14.21 -12.25
C ALA A 180 -18.97 -15.50 -13.07
N GLU A 181 -19.84 -15.80 -14.04
CA GLU A 181 -19.71 -16.97 -14.93
C GLU A 181 -18.82 -16.70 -16.16
N LYS A 182 -18.23 -15.51 -16.27
CA LYS A 182 -17.32 -15.16 -17.37
C LYS A 182 -15.87 -15.49 -17.01
N ASN A 183 -15.01 -15.52 -18.03
CA ASN A 183 -13.59 -15.75 -17.85
C ASN A 183 -12.90 -14.64 -17.02
N SER A 184 -11.67 -14.93 -16.58
CA SER A 184 -10.88 -14.01 -15.76
C SER A 184 -10.72 -12.62 -16.39
N ASP A 185 -10.51 -12.54 -17.70
CA ASP A 185 -10.29 -11.26 -18.40
C ASP A 185 -11.53 -10.35 -18.33
N ALA A 186 -12.72 -10.90 -18.56
CA ALA A 186 -13.96 -10.15 -18.45
C ALA A 186 -14.22 -9.68 -17.01
N GLN A 187 -13.82 -10.49 -16.02
CA GLN A 187 -13.90 -10.09 -14.61
C GLN A 187 -12.88 -9.00 -14.25
N LEU A 188 -11.66 -9.07 -14.79
CA LEU A 188 -10.66 -8.01 -14.61
C LEU A 188 -11.09 -6.68 -15.24
N GLN A 189 -11.78 -6.73 -16.38
CA GLN A 189 -12.37 -5.54 -17.01
C GLN A 189 -13.46 -4.93 -16.11
N MET A 190 -14.38 -5.75 -15.58
CA MET A 190 -15.40 -5.28 -14.64
C MET A 190 -14.79 -4.65 -13.38
N LEU A 191 -13.78 -5.28 -12.78
CA LEU A 191 -13.06 -4.69 -11.64
C LEU A 191 -12.42 -3.34 -12.01
N SER A 192 -11.91 -3.20 -13.22
CA SER A 192 -11.32 -1.94 -13.69
C SER A 192 -12.39 -0.85 -13.87
N GLU A 193 -13.58 -1.20 -14.35
CA GLU A 193 -14.72 -0.27 -14.40
C GLU A 193 -15.14 0.18 -13.00
N LEU A 194 -15.19 -0.74 -12.04
CA LEU A 194 -15.49 -0.44 -10.64
C LEU A 194 -14.43 0.44 -9.99
N LEU A 195 -13.14 0.19 -10.26
CA LEU A 195 -12.02 1.04 -9.80
C LEU A 195 -12.16 2.48 -10.29
N GLN A 196 -12.69 2.69 -11.49
CA GLN A 196 -12.83 4.01 -12.12
C GLN A 196 -14.15 4.72 -11.77
N SER A 197 -15.06 4.04 -11.08
CA SER A 197 -16.38 4.59 -10.71
C SER A 197 -16.31 5.38 -9.41
N LYS A 198 -16.50 6.70 -9.49
CA LYS A 198 -16.61 7.56 -8.29
C LYS A 198 -17.80 7.21 -7.41
N GLN A 199 -18.90 6.79 -8.03
CA GLN A 199 -20.10 6.37 -7.29
C GLN A 199 -19.80 5.10 -6.49
N PHE A 200 -19.10 4.15 -7.10
CA PHE A 200 -18.70 2.92 -6.41
C PHE A 200 -17.66 3.20 -5.33
N ALA A 201 -16.70 4.09 -5.56
CA ALA A 201 -15.74 4.53 -4.56
C ALA A 201 -16.42 5.16 -3.32
N LEU A 202 -17.48 5.94 -3.53
CA LEU A 202 -18.30 6.48 -2.43
C LEU A 202 -19.02 5.37 -1.66
N GLN A 203 -19.72 4.47 -2.35
CA GLN A 203 -20.42 3.34 -1.73
C GLN A 203 -19.46 2.44 -0.92
N MET A 204 -18.29 2.16 -1.49
CA MET A 204 -17.23 1.40 -0.85
C MET A 204 -16.72 2.09 0.43
N ALA A 205 -16.46 3.40 0.35
CA ALA A 205 -15.99 4.18 1.49
C ALA A 205 -17.02 4.26 2.62
N GLU A 206 -18.29 4.48 2.29
CA GLU A 206 -19.41 4.49 3.24
C GLU A 206 -19.53 3.17 4.00
N HIS A 207 -19.46 2.05 3.26
CA HIS A 207 -19.58 0.72 3.86
C HIS A 207 -18.38 0.35 4.73
N ILE A 208 -17.15 0.59 4.27
CA ILE A 208 -15.94 0.29 5.06
C ILE A 208 -15.94 1.11 6.36
N GLU A 209 -16.36 2.39 6.33
CA GLU A 209 -16.46 3.19 7.54
C GLU A 209 -17.51 2.62 8.50
N ALA A 210 -18.69 2.22 7.98
CA ALA A 210 -19.72 1.59 8.80
C ALA A 210 -19.21 0.31 9.49
N VAL A 211 -18.58 -0.59 8.75
CA VAL A 211 -18.02 -1.84 9.30
C VAL A 211 -16.93 -1.54 10.33
N TYR A 212 -16.10 -0.52 10.11
CA TYR A 212 -15.11 -0.10 11.11
C TYR A 212 -15.77 0.27 12.44
N TYR A 213 -16.81 1.13 12.43
CA TYR A 213 -17.51 1.53 13.65
C TYR A 213 -18.23 0.36 14.33
N GLU A 214 -18.85 -0.53 13.56
CA GLU A 214 -19.45 -1.76 14.07
C GLU A 214 -18.43 -2.68 14.75
N SER A 215 -17.24 -2.83 14.15
CA SER A 215 -16.16 -3.69 14.66
C SER A 215 -15.61 -3.23 16.02
N ILE A 216 -15.70 -1.93 16.31
CA ILE A 216 -15.29 -1.36 17.60
C ILE A 216 -16.49 -1.08 18.53
N HIS A 217 -17.66 -1.64 18.20
CA HIS A 217 -18.91 -1.52 18.96
C HIS A 217 -19.34 -0.07 19.23
N GLN A 218 -19.15 0.81 18.25
CA GLN A 218 -19.57 2.21 18.31
C GLN A 218 -20.72 2.48 17.32
N PRO A 219 -21.58 3.48 17.59
CA PRO A 219 -22.61 3.89 16.64
C PRO A 219 -22.00 4.31 15.31
N VAL A 220 -22.56 3.82 14.20
CA VAL A 220 -22.16 4.24 12.86
C VAL A 220 -22.60 5.69 12.65
N PRO A 221 -21.66 6.64 12.47
CA PRO A 221 -22.02 8.01 12.16
C PRO A 221 -22.49 8.12 10.71
N GLU A 222 -23.20 9.20 10.39
CA GLU A 222 -23.43 9.57 9.00
C GLU A 222 -22.09 9.82 8.30
N PHE A 223 -21.91 9.21 7.12
CA PHE A 223 -20.66 9.29 6.37
C PHE A 223 -20.32 10.74 5.98
N LEU A 224 -21.30 11.50 5.47
CA LEU A 224 -21.19 12.94 5.22
C LEU A 224 -22.22 13.67 6.07
N LYS A 225 -21.76 14.51 6.97
CA LYS A 225 -22.65 15.41 7.74
C LYS A 225 -23.14 16.55 6.85
N ASP A 226 -24.22 17.20 7.28
CA ASP A 226 -24.74 18.41 6.65
C ASP A 226 -23.64 19.42 6.32
N GLY A 227 -23.51 19.77 5.04
CA GLY A 227 -22.54 20.73 4.51
C GLY A 227 -21.14 20.19 4.20
N GLU A 228 -20.80 18.95 4.58
CA GLU A 228 -19.49 18.34 4.25
C GLU A 228 -19.35 17.97 2.77
N ASP A 229 -20.46 17.92 2.03
CA ASP A 229 -20.52 17.67 0.59
C ASP A 229 -19.87 18.79 -0.24
N THR A 230 -19.89 20.03 0.28
CA THR A 230 -19.33 21.24 -0.34
C THR A 230 -18.18 21.85 0.46
N ALA A 231 -17.96 21.39 1.70
CA ALA A 231 -16.89 21.89 2.55
C ALA A 231 -15.50 21.63 1.97
N THR A 232 -14.60 22.57 2.25
CA THR A 232 -13.19 22.47 1.88
C THR A 232 -12.28 22.68 3.07
N LEU A 233 -11.04 22.20 2.94
CA LEU A 233 -9.98 22.34 3.94
C LEU A 233 -8.68 22.82 3.26
N GLN A 234 -7.88 23.57 4.01
CA GLN A 234 -6.55 24.01 3.57
C GLN A 234 -5.49 23.01 4.03
N LYS A 235 -4.61 22.59 3.13
CA LYS A 235 -3.48 21.68 3.42
C LYS A 235 -2.17 22.28 2.96
N SER A 236 -1.08 21.90 3.63
CA SER A 236 0.27 22.26 3.19
C SER A 236 0.57 21.62 1.83
N TYR A 237 1.01 22.43 0.87
CA TYR A 237 1.50 21.93 -0.41
C TYR A 237 2.74 21.03 -0.23
N LYS A 238 3.65 21.42 0.66
CA LYS A 238 4.85 20.65 1.02
C LYS A 238 4.51 19.25 1.51
N GLU A 239 3.58 19.12 2.46
CA GLU A 239 3.15 17.79 2.94
C GLU A 239 2.49 16.95 1.84
N GLU A 240 1.67 17.56 0.98
CA GLU A 240 1.07 16.86 -0.17
C GLU A 240 2.16 16.36 -1.13
N LYS A 241 3.16 17.17 -1.46
CA LYS A 241 4.26 16.79 -2.38
C LYS A 241 5.11 15.65 -1.80
N ILE A 242 5.35 15.67 -0.49
CA ILE A 242 5.99 14.56 0.24
C ILE A 242 5.11 13.32 0.14
N ALA A 243 3.82 13.40 0.46
CA ALA A 243 2.88 12.27 0.42
C ALA A 243 2.78 11.61 -0.96
N ILE A 244 2.75 12.41 -2.03
CA ILE A 244 2.73 11.93 -3.44
C ILE A 244 3.92 11.01 -3.73
N ASN A 245 5.08 11.32 -3.16
CA ASN A 245 6.35 10.69 -3.47
C ASN A 245 6.84 9.71 -2.40
N LEU A 246 5.94 9.19 -1.55
CA LEU A 246 6.25 8.17 -0.54
C LEU A 246 5.70 6.77 -0.88
N ALA A 247 4.86 6.66 -1.90
CA ALA A 247 4.17 5.41 -2.23
C ALA A 247 5.14 4.23 -2.45
N GLY A 248 6.20 4.45 -3.25
CA GLY A 248 7.17 3.38 -3.53
C GLY A 248 7.98 2.98 -2.29
N PHE A 249 8.23 3.88 -1.33
CA PHE A 249 8.89 3.51 -0.08
C PHE A 249 8.01 2.62 0.80
N TYR A 250 6.72 2.93 0.93
CA TYR A 250 5.80 2.09 1.69
C TYR A 250 5.55 0.75 1.01
N ALA A 251 5.47 0.73 -0.32
CA ALA A 251 5.41 -0.51 -1.09
C ALA A 251 6.64 -1.39 -0.86
N LEU A 252 7.84 -0.79 -0.92
CA LEU A 252 9.09 -1.49 -0.64
C LEU A 252 9.09 -2.06 0.78
N GLU A 253 8.75 -1.27 1.80
CA GLU A 253 8.75 -1.75 3.18
C GLU A 253 7.78 -2.92 3.36
N CYS A 254 6.56 -2.82 2.86
CA CYS A 254 5.57 -3.89 2.98
C CYS A 254 6.01 -5.16 2.24
N GLY A 255 6.67 -5.01 1.08
CA GLY A 255 7.30 -6.13 0.37
C GLY A 255 8.45 -6.76 1.15
N LEU A 256 9.35 -5.97 1.75
CA LEU A 256 10.42 -6.47 2.61
C LEU A 256 9.86 -7.23 3.82
N SER A 257 8.84 -6.66 4.47
CA SER A 257 8.12 -7.27 5.60
C SER A 257 7.48 -8.61 5.21
N TYR A 258 6.83 -8.67 4.05
CA TYR A 258 6.27 -9.91 3.51
C TYR A 258 7.36 -10.96 3.24
N LEU A 259 8.42 -10.60 2.51
CA LEU A 259 9.49 -11.53 2.14
C LEU A 259 10.29 -12.02 3.36
N ALA A 260 10.46 -11.18 4.37
CA ALA A 260 11.03 -11.56 5.65
C ALA A 260 10.15 -12.60 6.36
N THR A 261 8.84 -12.40 6.37
CA THR A 261 7.89 -13.30 7.07
C THR A 261 7.70 -14.62 6.30
N ALA A 262 7.41 -14.54 5.00
CA ALA A 262 7.02 -15.69 4.19
C ALA A 262 8.23 -16.52 3.70
N LYS A 263 9.39 -15.89 3.49
CA LYS A 263 10.58 -16.53 2.92
C LYS A 263 11.81 -16.46 3.82
N GLY A 264 11.72 -15.79 4.98
CA GLY A 264 12.85 -15.61 5.87
C GLY A 264 13.99 -14.82 5.24
N LEU A 265 13.73 -13.93 4.29
CA LEU A 265 14.76 -13.12 3.62
C LEU A 265 15.10 -11.88 4.46
N ALA A 266 16.39 -11.60 4.66
CA ALA A 266 16.78 -10.38 5.37
C ALA A 266 16.54 -9.15 4.48
N PRO A 267 15.97 -8.06 5.03
CA PRO A 267 15.76 -6.83 4.28
C PRO A 267 16.98 -6.36 3.49
N SER A 268 18.18 -6.38 4.08
CA SER A 268 19.42 -5.99 3.39
C SER A 268 19.70 -6.81 2.12
N ASP A 269 19.39 -8.11 2.16
CA ASP A 269 19.70 -9.04 1.08
C ASP A 269 18.71 -8.82 -0.08
N VAL A 270 17.45 -8.55 0.23
CA VAL A 270 16.42 -8.19 -0.75
C VAL A 270 16.74 -6.84 -1.38
N LEU A 271 17.08 -5.83 -0.58
CA LEU A 271 17.48 -4.51 -1.05
C LEU A 271 18.66 -4.58 -2.02
N GLN A 272 19.71 -5.32 -1.67
CA GLN A 272 20.85 -5.55 -2.55
C GLN A 272 20.45 -6.27 -3.85
N SER A 273 19.49 -7.20 -3.78
CA SER A 273 18.98 -7.91 -4.95
C SER A 273 18.19 -6.99 -5.87
N ILE A 274 17.42 -6.04 -5.33
CA ILE A 274 16.71 -5.01 -6.11
C ILE A 274 17.71 -4.09 -6.81
N THR A 275 18.70 -3.55 -6.10
CA THR A 275 19.65 -2.59 -6.67
C THR A 275 20.57 -3.21 -7.71
N ASN A 276 20.81 -4.52 -7.64
CA ASN A 276 21.64 -5.25 -8.59
C ASN A 276 20.83 -5.96 -9.70
N ASP A 277 19.52 -5.75 -9.77
CA ASP A 277 18.62 -6.42 -10.72
C ASP A 277 18.73 -7.96 -10.68
N LYS A 278 18.83 -8.53 -9.48
CA LYS A 278 18.96 -9.98 -9.20
C LYS A 278 17.76 -10.59 -8.48
N LEU A 279 16.70 -9.81 -8.24
CA LEU A 279 15.49 -10.32 -7.61
C LEU A 279 14.79 -11.33 -8.54
N SER A 280 14.19 -12.40 -7.98
CA SER A 280 13.43 -13.35 -8.80
C SER A 280 12.22 -12.68 -9.45
N LYS A 281 11.73 -13.25 -10.55
CA LYS A 281 10.54 -12.71 -11.22
C LYS A 281 9.33 -12.69 -10.28
N GLU A 282 9.14 -13.75 -9.48
CA GLU A 282 8.02 -13.81 -8.54
C GLU A 282 8.13 -12.74 -7.46
N ASP A 283 9.33 -12.52 -6.89
CA ASP A 283 9.53 -11.51 -5.84
C ASP A 283 9.45 -10.09 -6.37
N LYS A 284 9.87 -9.87 -7.63
CA LYS A 284 9.69 -8.59 -8.32
C LYS A 284 8.21 -8.29 -8.53
N GLU A 285 7.41 -9.24 -9.02
CA GLU A 285 5.96 -9.02 -9.23
C GLU A 285 5.24 -8.67 -7.93
N ILE A 286 5.63 -9.26 -6.79
CA ILE A 286 5.08 -8.90 -5.47
C ILE A 286 5.31 -7.42 -5.16
N LEU A 287 6.54 -6.93 -5.34
CA LEU A 287 6.89 -5.52 -5.10
C LEU A 287 6.18 -4.57 -6.08
N GLU A 288 6.07 -4.94 -7.35
CA GLU A 288 5.35 -4.16 -8.36
C GLU A 288 3.87 -4.03 -8.02
N ARG A 289 3.24 -5.09 -7.51
CA ARG A 289 1.85 -5.01 -7.05
C ARG A 289 1.70 -4.16 -5.80
N PHE A 290 2.63 -4.23 -4.84
CA PHE A 290 2.61 -3.29 -3.70
C PHE A 290 2.76 -1.84 -4.16
N ALA A 291 3.64 -1.58 -5.14
CA ALA A 291 3.80 -0.26 -5.72
C ALA A 291 2.50 0.22 -6.37
N ASN A 292 1.82 -0.64 -7.12
CA ASN A 292 0.55 -0.30 -7.72
C ASN A 292 -0.57 -0.06 -6.69
N ALA A 293 -0.65 -0.89 -5.65
CA ALA A 293 -1.63 -0.74 -4.57
C ALA A 293 -1.46 0.58 -3.82
N THR A 294 -0.23 0.91 -3.44
CA THR A 294 0.09 2.17 -2.74
C THR A 294 -0.13 3.39 -3.64
N TRP A 295 0.23 3.30 -4.92
CA TRP A 295 -0.05 4.35 -5.91
C TRP A 295 -1.56 4.58 -6.03
N LYS A 296 -2.36 3.51 -6.18
CA LYS A 296 -3.83 3.57 -6.26
C LYS A 296 -4.42 4.25 -5.02
N ALA A 297 -3.99 3.82 -3.83
CA ALA A 297 -4.45 4.38 -2.56
C ALA A 297 -4.15 5.88 -2.40
N GLY A 298 -3.05 6.37 -3.00
CA GLY A 298 -2.73 7.80 -3.00
C GLY A 298 -3.50 8.64 -4.03
N GLN A 299 -4.07 8.06 -5.10
CA GLN A 299 -4.69 8.87 -6.16
C GLN A 299 -5.93 9.66 -5.71
N PRO A 300 -6.88 9.08 -4.95
CA PRO A 300 -8.09 9.79 -4.53
C PRO A 300 -7.79 10.99 -3.62
N PHE A 301 -6.76 10.91 -2.78
CA PHE A 301 -6.33 12.04 -1.96
C PHE A 301 -5.89 13.23 -2.81
N ARG A 302 -5.24 12.97 -3.95
CA ARG A 302 -4.74 14.02 -4.85
C ARG A 302 -5.89 14.75 -5.54
N ASN A 303 -6.85 14.00 -6.07
CA ASN A 303 -8.14 14.45 -6.59
C ASN A 303 -8.94 13.18 -6.99
N LEU A 304 -10.21 13.10 -6.62
CA LEU A 304 -11.05 11.94 -6.94
C LEU A 304 -11.20 11.68 -8.46
N ASP A 305 -11.13 12.70 -9.32
CA ASP A 305 -11.08 12.56 -10.79
C ASP A 305 -9.95 11.66 -11.28
N ARG A 306 -8.88 11.50 -10.50
CA ARG A 306 -7.70 10.73 -10.94
C ARG A 306 -8.00 9.24 -11.02
N ILE A 307 -9.04 8.76 -10.34
CA ILE A 307 -9.48 7.36 -10.49
C ILE A 307 -10.11 7.11 -11.85
N THR A 308 -10.56 8.12 -12.60
CA THR A 308 -11.20 7.92 -13.92
C THR A 308 -10.17 7.83 -15.06
N ARG A 309 -8.87 7.82 -14.74
CA ARG A 309 -7.79 7.71 -15.72
C ARG A 309 -7.69 6.28 -16.21
N LYS A 310 -7.34 6.09 -17.49
CA LYS A 310 -7.16 4.76 -18.09
C LYS A 310 -6.14 3.88 -17.35
N THR A 311 -5.10 4.48 -16.78
CA THR A 311 -4.08 3.77 -15.99
C THR A 311 -4.55 3.38 -14.59
N PHE A 312 -5.71 3.86 -14.14
CA PHE A 312 -6.35 3.42 -12.91
C PHE A 312 -7.18 2.16 -13.21
N THR A 313 -6.49 1.06 -13.49
CA THR A 313 -7.05 -0.22 -13.94
C THR A 313 -6.43 -1.36 -13.15
N CYS A 314 -6.94 -2.59 -13.31
CA CYS A 314 -6.31 -3.76 -12.68
C CYS A 314 -4.85 -3.90 -13.10
N PHE A 315 -3.97 -4.33 -12.19
CA PHE A 315 -2.51 -4.42 -12.45
C PHE A 315 -2.20 -5.24 -13.71
N ASP A 316 -2.91 -6.35 -13.90
CA ASP A 316 -2.73 -7.28 -15.01
C ASP A 316 -3.13 -6.69 -16.38
N LEU A 317 -3.81 -5.54 -16.39
CA LEU A 317 -4.21 -4.81 -17.59
C LEU A 317 -3.35 -3.55 -17.83
N LEU A 318 -2.34 -3.31 -16.98
CA LEU A 318 -1.46 -2.16 -17.13
C LEU A 318 -0.49 -2.34 -18.31
N PRO A 319 -0.21 -1.26 -19.06
CA PRO A 319 0.92 -1.25 -19.98
C PRO A 319 2.25 -1.48 -19.24
N PRO A 320 3.20 -2.24 -19.82
CA PRO A 320 4.49 -2.53 -19.18
C PRO A 320 5.27 -1.27 -18.76
N GLU A 321 5.14 -0.17 -19.50
CA GLU A 321 5.79 1.10 -19.18
C GLU A 321 5.24 1.78 -17.92
N GLU A 322 4.00 1.51 -17.53
CA GLU A 322 3.46 2.00 -16.26
C GLU A 322 4.00 1.17 -15.09
N VAL A 323 4.13 -0.15 -15.27
CA VAL A 323 4.73 -1.04 -14.27
C VAL A 323 6.21 -0.70 -14.05
N GLU A 324 6.95 -0.39 -15.13
CA GLU A 324 8.37 -0.03 -15.02
C GLU A 324 8.58 1.31 -14.28
N LYS A 325 7.66 2.28 -14.37
CA LYS A 325 7.73 3.52 -13.58
C LYS A 325 7.66 3.23 -12.09
N ASP A 326 6.73 2.37 -11.69
CA ASP A 326 6.57 1.92 -10.29
C ASP A 326 7.85 1.18 -9.83
N TRP A 327 8.41 0.30 -10.67
CA TRP A 327 9.65 -0.42 -10.38
C TRP A 327 10.85 0.52 -10.18
N MET A 328 10.97 1.57 -11.00
CA MET A 328 12.04 2.57 -10.85
C MET A 328 11.95 3.32 -9.51
N GLN A 329 10.74 3.61 -9.02
CA GLN A 329 10.55 4.20 -7.70
C GLN A 329 10.90 3.22 -6.57
N ILE A 330 10.62 1.92 -6.73
CA ILE A 330 11.06 0.86 -5.80
C ILE A 330 12.58 0.79 -5.75
N LYS A 331 13.28 0.81 -6.90
CA LYS A 331 14.75 0.81 -6.94
C LYS A 331 15.35 2.04 -6.24
N ALA A 332 14.76 3.22 -6.45
CA ALA A 332 15.22 4.45 -5.80
C ALA A 332 15.03 4.40 -4.27
N ALA A 333 13.87 3.92 -3.80
CA ALA A 333 13.64 3.69 -2.38
C ALA A 333 14.61 2.64 -1.82
N ALA A 334 14.87 1.57 -2.56
CA ALA A 334 15.77 0.50 -2.12
C ALA A 334 17.21 1.00 -1.97
N ALA A 335 17.70 1.80 -2.92
CA ALA A 335 19.03 2.40 -2.84
C ALA A 335 19.16 3.34 -1.63
N LYS A 336 18.14 4.19 -1.40
CA LYS A 336 18.12 5.13 -0.27
C LYS A 336 18.02 4.40 1.08
N LEU A 337 17.15 3.39 1.19
CA LEU A 337 17.00 2.58 2.40
C LEU A 337 18.24 1.74 2.70
N SER A 338 18.91 1.19 1.68
CA SER A 338 20.17 0.45 1.85
C SER A 338 21.27 1.29 2.48
N GLY A 339 21.37 2.57 2.13
CA GLY A 339 22.34 3.48 2.76
C GLY A 339 21.99 3.90 4.19
N ALA A 340 20.76 3.60 4.62
CA ALA A 340 20.23 3.93 5.93
C ALA A 340 20.08 2.71 6.86
N LEU A 341 20.37 1.49 6.38
CA LEU A 341 20.56 0.26 7.16
C LEU A 341 22.05 0.02 7.40
#